data_AF-A0A8T3E749-F1
#
_entry.id   AF-A0A8T3E749-F1
#
_cell.length_a   1.000
_cell.length_b   1.000
_cell.length_c   1.000
_cell.angle_alpha   90.00
_cell.angle_beta   90.00
_cell.angle_gamma   90.00
#
_symmetry.space_group_name_H-M   'P 1'
#
loop_
_entity.id
_entity.type
_entity.pdbx_description
1 polymer ?
#
loop_
_entity_poly.entity_id
_entity_poly.type
_entity_poly.pdbx_seq_one_letter_code
_entity_poly.pdbx_strand_id
1 'polypeptide(L)'
;MPPKKRSTGTPLNKEIKQNNKVVSPAKEENSELSIDRHKDKDAEFVTLSEKLKVTDAVCDRAWAVWDSVRASVDIIQDTNPKHWGACLFIAATDLEVTTFSFTEVLKAVDLNVKQFFNLLKMMDTNMDTISTKVNAAMTRLEKKFQVTRALFQRFEKTCSKIYTDPSDSKEKDVADSRQIIRGCWTLFLLAKGRVLQMEDDLVISFQLLMCVLEFYIRRSPPALLQQPYKTATNGVTHSPPTRTSRRNQGKAKPRPPAVDLRLLETLCKENECTLDEVKNVCLTSFAAFMNSVGLSGAEDLPEASELSKQYEELYQKSKDIDARLFLDHDETLQINNIDFTQLERTPKKNQLGEEPVIIPPQTPVRAAMNSIQQLRIVLASASDEPSPVLSAYFKNCTLDPSVEIMERVGRLRVQFSQRFAQAVGQRCVEIGSQRFTLGTRLYYRVMESMLKSEEKRLSVQNFSKLLNDSTFHTSLLACALEVIMATYGGSSCRSGACGAETDLSFPWILGVFQLAAYDFNKVIESFIKAEASLSRDMIKHLERCEHLVMESIAWRGITPKAMQLKPPFPLCYFLLAMQARGRPVTLEETSPGRNSKRSALTVVGWLWS
;
A
#
# COMPACT_ATOMS: atom_id res chain seq x y z
N MET A 1 -26.62 -71.24 -29.67
CA MET A 1 -28.03 -71.33 -30.16
C MET A 1 -28.90 -70.36 -29.35
N PRO A 2 -30.07 -69.92 -29.84
CA PRO A 2 -30.82 -68.77 -29.30
C PRO A 2 -32.11 -69.19 -28.54
N PRO A 3 -32.91 -68.24 -28.01
CA PRO A 3 -33.90 -67.51 -28.83
C PRO A 3 -33.69 -65.96 -28.79
N LYS A 4 -34.03 -65.10 -29.78
CA LYS A 4 -35.18 -64.95 -30.72
C LYS A 4 -36.48 -64.55 -29.98
N LYS A 5 -37.37 -63.65 -30.45
CA LYS A 5 -37.41 -62.56 -31.48
C LYS A 5 -38.58 -61.59 -31.03
N ARG A 6 -39.12 -60.56 -31.70
CA ARG A 6 -39.15 -60.04 -33.09
C ARG A 6 -39.63 -58.56 -33.09
N SER A 7 -39.24 -57.75 -34.09
CA SER A 7 -40.00 -56.77 -34.93
C SER A 7 -41.30 -56.05 -34.44
N THR A 8 -41.75 -54.88 -34.91
CA THR A 8 -41.29 -53.82 -35.87
C THR A 8 -42.34 -52.68 -35.88
N GLY A 9 -41.97 -51.43 -36.24
CA GLY A 9 -42.94 -50.39 -36.63
C GLY A 9 -42.27 -49.02 -36.86
N THR A 10 -42.70 -48.28 -37.90
CA THR A 10 -42.13 -46.97 -38.32
C THR A 10 -43.18 -45.83 -38.16
N PRO A 11 -42.90 -44.55 -38.47
CA PRO A 11 -43.37 -43.43 -37.65
C PRO A 11 -44.71 -42.83 -38.10
N LEU A 12 -45.25 -41.93 -37.28
CA LEU A 12 -46.36 -41.06 -37.66
C LEU A 12 -46.16 -39.64 -37.11
N ASN A 13 -46.09 -38.67 -38.02
CA ASN A 13 -46.08 -37.24 -37.72
C ASN A 13 -47.44 -36.79 -37.16
N LYS A 14 -47.43 -35.93 -36.14
CA LYS A 14 -48.45 -34.88 -35.96
C LYS A 14 -47.94 -33.75 -35.10
N GLU A 15 -47.99 -32.53 -35.64
CA GLU A 15 -47.70 -31.31 -34.89
C GLU A 15 -48.80 -31.06 -33.84
N ILE A 16 -48.40 -30.61 -32.65
CA ILE A 16 -49.18 -29.63 -31.88
C ILE A 16 -48.21 -28.53 -31.45
N LYS A 17 -48.46 -27.32 -31.93
CA LYS A 17 -47.71 -26.12 -31.52
C LYS A 17 -48.17 -25.70 -30.13
N GLN A 18 -47.24 -25.55 -29.19
CA GLN A 18 -47.36 -24.52 -28.15
C GLN A 18 -46.12 -23.65 -28.16
N ASN A 19 -46.38 -22.34 -28.12
CA ASN A 19 -45.40 -21.29 -28.34
C ASN A 19 -44.94 -20.73 -26.98
N ASN A 20 -43.65 -20.82 -26.68
CA ASN A 20 -43.03 -20.05 -25.61
C ASN A 20 -41.56 -19.77 -25.97
N LYS A 21 -41.27 -18.52 -26.37
CA LYS A 21 -39.90 -18.03 -26.52
C LYS A 21 -39.26 -17.90 -25.12
N VAL A 22 -38.44 -18.86 -24.72
CA VAL A 22 -37.43 -18.63 -23.69
C VAL A 22 -36.24 -17.93 -24.34
N VAL A 23 -36.21 -16.60 -24.25
CA VAL A 23 -35.04 -15.81 -24.66
C VAL A 23 -33.94 -16.03 -23.63
N SER A 24 -32.77 -16.47 -24.07
CA SER A 24 -31.62 -16.76 -23.20
C SER A 24 -30.74 -15.50 -23.05
N PRO A 25 -30.64 -14.88 -21.85
CA PRO A 25 -29.99 -13.58 -21.67
C PRO A 25 -28.46 -13.73 -21.50
N ALA A 26 -27.76 -14.09 -22.58
CA ALA A 26 -26.33 -14.45 -22.50
C ALA A 26 -25.51 -14.10 -23.76
N LYS A 27 -25.91 -13.08 -24.54
CA LYS A 27 -25.22 -12.70 -25.79
C LYS A 27 -25.16 -11.20 -26.14
N GLU A 28 -25.77 -10.31 -25.36
CA GLU A 28 -25.90 -8.88 -25.73
C GLU A 28 -24.88 -7.95 -25.05
N GLU A 29 -24.12 -8.42 -24.05
CA GLU A 29 -23.20 -7.59 -23.25
C GLU A 29 -21.96 -7.06 -24.01
N ASN A 30 -21.71 -7.56 -25.23
CA ASN A 30 -20.55 -7.24 -26.06
C ASN A 30 -20.95 -6.74 -27.48
N SER A 31 -22.04 -5.99 -27.61
CA SER A 31 -22.35 -5.29 -28.85
C SER A 31 -21.52 -4.01 -29.01
N GLU A 32 -20.92 -3.83 -30.18
CA GLU A 32 -20.27 -2.58 -30.60
C GLU A 32 -21.28 -1.42 -30.61
N LEU A 33 -20.79 -0.17 -30.45
CA LEU A 33 -21.64 1.01 -30.35
C LEU A 33 -22.45 1.26 -31.63
N SER A 34 -23.78 1.19 -31.54
CA SER A 34 -24.65 1.53 -32.67
C SER A 34 -25.05 3.00 -32.61
N ILE A 35 -24.42 3.86 -33.44
CA ILE A 35 -24.79 5.29 -33.53
C ILE A 35 -26.28 5.46 -33.86
N ASP A 36 -26.86 4.56 -34.66
CA ASP A 36 -28.29 4.55 -35.00
C ASP A 36 -29.23 4.32 -33.79
N ARG A 37 -28.75 3.62 -32.75
CA ARG A 37 -29.51 3.33 -31.51
C ARG A 37 -29.60 4.53 -30.58
N HIS A 38 -28.59 5.42 -30.60
CA HIS A 38 -28.40 6.49 -29.60
C HIS A 38 -28.75 7.90 -30.12
N LYS A 39 -29.52 7.99 -31.21
CA LYS A 39 -29.92 9.27 -31.86
C LYS A 39 -30.87 10.15 -31.02
N ASP A 40 -31.38 9.61 -29.93
CA ASP A 40 -32.17 10.29 -28.90
C ASP A 40 -31.31 11.06 -27.88
N LYS A 41 -30.01 10.76 -27.82
CA LYS A 41 -29.03 11.36 -26.90
C LYS A 41 -28.28 12.53 -27.55
N ASP A 42 -27.50 13.24 -26.75
CA ASP A 42 -26.69 14.36 -27.24
C ASP A 42 -25.59 13.87 -28.22
N ALA A 43 -25.43 14.58 -29.33
CA ALA A 43 -24.47 14.22 -30.38
C ALA A 43 -23.01 14.29 -29.91
N GLU A 44 -22.66 15.22 -29.01
CA GLU A 44 -21.32 15.29 -28.43
C GLU A 44 -21.08 14.15 -27.43
N PHE A 45 -22.12 13.73 -26.68
CA PHE A 45 -22.05 12.54 -25.83
C PHE A 45 -21.83 11.25 -26.64
N VAL A 46 -22.53 11.08 -27.76
CA VAL A 46 -22.33 9.92 -28.66
C VAL A 46 -20.95 9.96 -29.30
N THR A 47 -20.47 11.14 -29.71
CA THR A 47 -19.10 11.32 -30.25
C THR A 47 -18.02 10.98 -29.21
N LEU A 48 -18.21 11.38 -27.94
CA LEU A 48 -17.33 11.02 -26.83
C LEU A 48 -17.35 9.51 -26.55
N SER A 49 -18.53 8.88 -26.66
CA SER A 49 -18.74 7.45 -26.49
C SER A 49 -18.03 6.63 -27.59
N GLU A 50 -18.09 7.08 -28.84
CA GLU A 50 -17.37 6.49 -29.98
C GLU A 50 -15.84 6.65 -29.81
N LYS A 51 -15.37 7.85 -29.45
CA LYS A 51 -13.95 8.14 -29.16
C LYS A 51 -13.37 7.22 -28.07
N LEU A 52 -14.18 6.87 -27.06
CA LEU A 52 -13.83 5.94 -25.98
C LEU A 52 -14.24 4.47 -26.25
N LYS A 53 -14.74 4.17 -27.46
CA LYS A 53 -15.07 2.82 -27.97
C LYS A 53 -15.97 2.02 -27.04
N VAL A 54 -16.91 2.68 -26.35
CA VAL A 54 -17.76 2.04 -25.34
C VAL A 54 -18.79 1.11 -25.99
N THR A 55 -19.30 0.11 -25.25
CA THR A 55 -20.41 -0.72 -25.74
C THR A 55 -21.74 0.02 -25.61
N ASP A 56 -22.77 -0.43 -26.34
CA ASP A 56 -24.14 0.08 -26.20
C ASP A 56 -24.62 0.08 -24.73
N ALA A 57 -24.31 -0.99 -23.97
CA ALA A 57 -24.71 -1.12 -22.57
C ALA A 57 -24.05 -0.06 -21.67
N VAL A 58 -22.77 0.28 -21.91
CA VAL A 58 -22.07 1.36 -21.21
C VAL A 58 -22.64 2.72 -21.62
N CYS A 59 -22.96 2.93 -22.89
CA CYS A 59 -23.61 4.14 -23.40
C CYS A 59 -25.01 4.37 -22.78
N ASP A 60 -25.82 3.33 -22.66
CA ASP A 60 -27.14 3.38 -22.01
C ASP A 60 -27.03 3.63 -20.50
N ARG A 61 -26.16 2.90 -19.80
CA ARG A 61 -25.95 3.08 -18.35
C ARG A 61 -25.37 4.45 -18.01
N ALA A 62 -24.42 4.97 -18.80
CA ALA A 62 -23.84 6.28 -18.58
C ALA A 62 -24.83 7.42 -18.79
N TRP A 63 -25.70 7.32 -19.81
CA TRP A 63 -26.74 8.31 -20.04
C TRP A 63 -27.76 8.32 -18.89
N ALA A 64 -28.16 7.15 -18.38
CA ALA A 64 -29.05 7.07 -17.21
C ALA A 64 -28.41 7.64 -15.92
N VAL A 65 -27.09 7.49 -15.73
CA VAL A 65 -26.37 8.15 -14.62
C VAL A 65 -26.34 9.68 -14.82
N TRP A 66 -26.09 10.14 -16.05
CA TRP A 66 -26.12 11.57 -16.38
C TRP A 66 -27.49 12.19 -16.13
N ASP A 67 -28.58 11.55 -16.52
CA ASP A 67 -29.94 12.01 -16.25
C ASP A 67 -30.23 12.15 -14.74
N SER A 68 -29.77 11.18 -13.92
CA SER A 68 -29.90 11.24 -12.47
C SER A 68 -29.10 12.39 -11.86
N VAL A 69 -27.84 12.58 -12.27
CA VAL A 69 -26.98 13.68 -11.80
C VAL A 69 -27.56 15.03 -12.21
N ARG A 70 -27.99 15.18 -13.48
CA ARG A 70 -28.61 16.37 -14.04
C ARG A 70 -29.90 16.77 -13.31
N ALA A 71 -30.69 15.80 -12.84
CA ALA A 71 -31.89 16.05 -12.04
C ALA A 71 -31.61 16.43 -10.58
N SER A 72 -30.35 16.34 -10.11
CA SER A 72 -29.94 16.58 -8.72
C SER A 72 -29.07 17.81 -8.49
N VAL A 73 -28.58 18.47 -9.55
CA VAL A 73 -27.64 19.60 -9.48
C VAL A 73 -28.12 20.78 -10.33
N ASP A 74 -28.81 21.73 -9.69
CA ASP A 74 -29.37 22.97 -10.30
C ASP A 74 -28.34 23.94 -10.93
N ILE A 75 -27.05 23.58 -10.95
CA ILE A 75 -25.91 24.49 -11.21
C ILE A 75 -25.13 24.10 -12.49
N ILE A 76 -25.42 22.97 -13.15
CA ILE A 76 -24.68 22.55 -14.35
C ILE A 76 -25.14 23.33 -15.59
N GLN A 77 -24.53 24.50 -15.82
CA GLN A 77 -24.83 25.35 -16.99
C GLN A 77 -23.79 25.29 -18.13
N ASP A 78 -22.58 24.75 -17.93
CA ASP A 78 -21.48 25.00 -18.88
C ASP A 78 -20.37 23.91 -18.98
N THR A 79 -20.59 22.66 -18.54
CA THR A 79 -19.51 21.62 -18.50
C THR A 79 -19.96 20.18 -18.81
N ASN A 80 -20.87 20.03 -19.78
CA ASN A 80 -21.43 18.73 -20.21
C ASN A 80 -20.39 17.61 -20.48
N PRO A 81 -19.37 17.78 -21.37
CA PRO A 81 -18.45 16.68 -21.72
C PRO A 81 -17.63 16.15 -20.55
N LYS A 82 -17.31 17.00 -19.57
CA LYS A 82 -16.56 16.62 -18.37
C LYS A 82 -17.39 15.70 -17.48
N HIS A 83 -18.67 16.02 -17.26
CA HIS A 83 -19.61 15.16 -16.54
C HIS A 83 -19.92 13.86 -17.31
N TRP A 84 -20.02 13.92 -18.65
CA TRP A 84 -20.24 12.73 -19.48
C TRP A 84 -19.10 11.72 -19.40
N GLY A 85 -17.83 12.15 -19.45
CA GLY A 85 -16.69 11.24 -19.25
C GLY A 85 -16.68 10.60 -17.86
N ALA A 86 -17.11 11.33 -16.83
CA ALA A 86 -17.29 10.77 -15.49
C ALA A 86 -18.44 9.73 -15.45
N CYS A 87 -19.57 9.99 -16.11
CA CYS A 87 -20.69 9.04 -16.23
C CYS A 87 -20.30 7.77 -17.01
N LEU A 88 -19.52 7.91 -18.09
CA LEU A 88 -18.96 6.79 -18.86
C LEU A 88 -18.00 5.95 -18.01
N PHE A 89 -17.14 6.58 -17.19
CA PHE A 89 -16.26 5.89 -16.24
C PHE A 89 -17.04 5.14 -15.15
N ILE A 90 -18.07 5.76 -14.57
CA ILE A 90 -18.99 5.12 -13.61
C ILE A 90 -19.63 3.88 -14.25
N ALA A 91 -20.24 4.03 -15.43
CA ALA A 91 -20.95 2.97 -16.13
C ALA A 91 -20.05 1.78 -16.51
N ALA A 92 -18.86 2.06 -17.08
CA ALA A 92 -17.87 1.03 -17.42
C ALA A 92 -17.40 0.25 -16.17
N THR A 93 -17.23 0.93 -15.04
CA THR A 93 -16.78 0.32 -13.78
C THR A 93 -17.89 -0.47 -13.07
N ASP A 94 -19.14 0.00 -13.11
CA ASP A 94 -20.31 -0.72 -12.57
C ASP A 94 -20.52 -2.05 -13.31
N LEU A 95 -20.47 -2.01 -14.65
CA LEU A 95 -20.68 -3.13 -15.57
C LEU A 95 -19.44 -4.03 -15.76
N GLU A 96 -18.27 -3.63 -15.22
CA GLU A 96 -16.98 -4.32 -15.38
C GLU A 96 -16.50 -4.45 -16.85
N VAL A 97 -16.90 -3.51 -17.71
CA VAL A 97 -16.59 -3.48 -19.16
C VAL A 97 -15.46 -2.48 -19.45
N THR A 98 -14.25 -2.98 -19.75
CA THR A 98 -13.03 -2.16 -19.93
C THR A 98 -12.70 -1.88 -21.41
N THR A 99 -13.34 -0.90 -22.04
CA THR A 99 -13.02 -0.51 -23.43
C THR A 99 -11.86 0.50 -23.51
N PHE A 100 -11.87 1.51 -22.63
CA PHE A 100 -10.90 2.59 -22.53
C PHE A 100 -9.98 2.46 -21.31
N SER A 101 -8.89 3.23 -21.26
CA SER A 101 -8.09 3.47 -20.06
C SER A 101 -8.50 4.74 -19.31
N PHE A 102 -8.07 4.88 -18.06
CA PHE A 102 -8.26 6.12 -17.30
C PHE A 102 -7.53 7.31 -17.95
N THR A 103 -6.30 7.13 -18.46
CA THR A 103 -5.60 8.16 -19.26
C THR A 103 -6.39 8.54 -20.53
N GLU A 104 -7.01 7.58 -21.22
CA GLU A 104 -7.83 7.85 -22.40
C GLU A 104 -9.07 8.70 -22.06
N VAL A 105 -9.72 8.47 -20.91
CA VAL A 105 -10.81 9.34 -20.41
C VAL A 105 -10.32 10.75 -20.10
N LEU A 106 -9.22 10.89 -19.36
CA LEU A 106 -8.65 12.19 -19.00
C LEU A 106 -8.29 13.03 -20.25
N LYS A 107 -7.69 12.40 -21.26
CA LYS A 107 -7.43 13.00 -22.58
C LYS A 107 -8.70 13.23 -23.42
N ALA A 108 -9.77 12.49 -23.16
CA ALA A 108 -11.01 12.66 -23.91
C ALA A 108 -11.82 13.88 -23.46
N VAL A 109 -11.77 14.22 -22.16
CA VAL A 109 -12.55 15.33 -21.56
C VAL A 109 -11.73 16.52 -21.08
N ASP A 110 -10.42 16.56 -21.34
CA ASP A 110 -9.53 17.65 -20.90
C ASP A 110 -9.55 17.89 -19.38
N LEU A 111 -9.14 16.87 -18.62
CA LEU A 111 -8.99 16.94 -17.16
C LEU A 111 -7.68 16.30 -16.72
N ASN A 112 -7.07 16.86 -15.66
CA ASN A 112 -6.05 16.14 -14.91
C ASN A 112 -6.66 15.20 -13.87
N VAL A 113 -5.87 14.21 -13.43
CA VAL A 113 -6.26 13.17 -12.47
C VAL A 113 -6.99 13.75 -11.24
N LYS A 114 -6.48 14.86 -10.69
CA LYS A 114 -7.06 15.47 -9.48
C LYS A 114 -8.40 16.16 -9.76
N GLN A 115 -8.51 16.88 -10.88
CA GLN A 115 -9.77 17.52 -11.28
C GLN A 115 -10.87 16.47 -11.51
N PHE A 116 -10.53 15.33 -12.14
CA PHE A 116 -11.47 14.22 -12.34
C PHE A 116 -11.94 13.61 -11.01
N PHE A 117 -11.03 13.42 -10.03
CA PHE A 117 -11.45 12.94 -8.71
C PHE A 117 -12.29 13.96 -7.93
N ASN A 118 -12.01 15.26 -8.07
CA ASN A 118 -12.86 16.30 -7.50
C ASN A 118 -14.26 16.30 -8.15
N LEU A 119 -14.33 16.14 -9.48
CA LEU A 119 -15.58 16.07 -10.23
C LEU A 119 -16.47 14.91 -9.75
N LEU A 120 -15.93 13.69 -9.67
CA LEU A 120 -16.66 12.54 -9.11
C LEU A 120 -17.13 12.81 -7.67
N LYS A 121 -16.27 13.39 -6.80
CA LYS A 121 -16.64 13.76 -5.42
C LYS A 121 -17.73 14.85 -5.36
N MET A 122 -17.96 15.61 -6.43
CA MET A 122 -19.09 16.56 -6.55
C MET A 122 -20.34 15.95 -7.18
N MET A 123 -20.26 14.78 -7.83
CA MET A 123 -21.42 14.08 -8.42
C MET A 123 -22.11 13.12 -7.43
N ASP A 124 -21.49 12.85 -6.28
CA ASP A 124 -21.96 11.91 -5.24
C ASP A 124 -22.69 12.63 -4.08
N THR A 125 -23.38 13.73 -4.37
CA THR A 125 -24.05 14.61 -3.38
C THR A 125 -25.03 13.88 -2.46
N ASN A 126 -25.71 12.86 -2.99
CA ASN A 126 -26.75 12.09 -2.30
C ASN A 126 -26.27 10.70 -1.82
N MET A 127 -24.97 10.36 -1.99
CA MET A 127 -24.37 9.07 -1.61
C MET A 127 -24.98 7.83 -2.30
N ASP A 128 -25.60 8.01 -3.47
CA ASP A 128 -26.29 6.99 -4.28
C ASP A 128 -25.75 6.87 -5.72
N THR A 129 -25.20 7.94 -6.29
CA THR A 129 -24.57 7.97 -7.62
C THR A 129 -23.36 7.05 -7.73
N ILE A 130 -22.45 7.06 -6.75
CA ILE A 130 -21.19 6.29 -6.82
C ILE A 130 -21.32 4.96 -6.09
N SER A 131 -21.30 3.87 -6.86
CA SER A 131 -21.29 2.52 -6.28
C SER A 131 -20.00 2.22 -5.50
N THR A 132 -20.07 1.26 -4.59
CA THR A 132 -18.90 0.79 -3.83
C THR A 132 -17.79 0.23 -4.71
N LYS A 133 -18.13 -0.33 -5.90
CA LYS A 133 -17.14 -0.72 -6.92
C LYS A 133 -16.39 0.49 -7.46
N VAL A 134 -17.13 1.53 -7.88
CA VAL A 134 -16.57 2.77 -8.45
C VAL A 134 -15.69 3.48 -7.43
N ASN A 135 -16.15 3.62 -6.18
CA ASN A 135 -15.37 4.25 -5.11
C ASN A 135 -14.07 3.47 -4.82
N ALA A 136 -14.11 2.14 -4.81
CA ALA A 136 -12.91 1.31 -4.65
C ALA A 136 -11.94 1.43 -5.84
N ALA A 137 -12.43 1.48 -7.08
CA ALA A 137 -11.62 1.69 -8.27
C ALA A 137 -10.97 3.09 -8.29
N MET A 138 -11.76 4.11 -7.98
CA MET A 138 -11.33 5.51 -7.82
C MET A 138 -10.24 5.64 -6.75
N THR A 139 -10.46 5.07 -5.57
CA THR A 139 -9.49 5.08 -4.46
C THR A 139 -8.18 4.40 -4.84
N ARG A 140 -8.23 3.25 -5.55
CA ARG A 140 -7.05 2.56 -6.05
C ARG A 140 -6.26 3.41 -7.06
N LEU A 141 -6.95 4.03 -8.03
CA LEU A 141 -6.34 4.95 -8.99
C LEU A 141 -5.72 6.18 -8.31
N GLU A 142 -6.41 6.78 -7.33
CA GLU A 142 -5.91 7.96 -6.60
C GLU A 142 -4.62 7.62 -5.84
N LYS A 143 -4.57 6.51 -5.12
CA LYS A 143 -3.32 6.04 -4.50
C LYS A 143 -2.21 5.76 -5.52
N LYS A 144 -2.51 4.98 -6.57
CA LYS A 144 -1.53 4.57 -7.58
C LYS A 144 -0.89 5.78 -8.27
N PHE A 145 -1.69 6.82 -8.53
CA PHE A 145 -1.22 8.11 -9.01
C PHE A 145 -0.32 8.81 -7.99
N GLN A 146 -0.75 9.01 -6.74
CA GLN A 146 0.05 9.74 -5.74
C GLN A 146 1.40 9.05 -5.46
N VAL A 147 1.41 7.72 -5.37
CA VAL A 147 2.64 6.93 -5.18
C VAL A 147 3.56 7.05 -6.39
N THR A 148 3.05 6.84 -7.61
CA THR A 148 3.85 6.93 -8.84
C THR A 148 4.39 8.35 -9.06
N ARG A 149 3.59 9.39 -8.78
CA ARG A 149 3.99 10.80 -8.83
C ARG A 149 5.08 11.13 -7.79
N ALA A 150 4.94 10.64 -6.57
CA ALA A 150 5.95 10.84 -5.51
C ALA A 150 7.28 10.13 -5.84
N LEU A 151 7.22 8.96 -6.48
CA LEU A 151 8.39 8.24 -6.99
C LEU A 151 9.04 8.99 -8.16
N PHE A 152 8.25 9.48 -9.12
CA PHE A 152 8.76 10.26 -10.26
C PHE A 152 9.42 11.57 -9.82
N GLN A 153 8.78 12.34 -8.93
CA GLN A 153 9.34 13.56 -8.35
C GLN A 153 10.64 13.33 -7.57
N ARG A 154 10.89 12.12 -7.08
CA ARG A 154 12.16 11.76 -6.45
C ARG A 154 13.17 11.21 -7.47
N PHE A 155 12.72 10.47 -8.49
CA PHE A 155 13.52 10.02 -9.63
C PHE A 155 14.15 11.21 -10.35
N GLU A 156 13.35 12.18 -10.82
CA GLU A 156 13.76 13.40 -11.50
C GLU A 156 14.83 14.17 -10.70
N LYS A 157 14.58 14.41 -9.40
CA LYS A 157 15.49 15.09 -8.46
C LYS A 157 16.74 14.29 -8.08
N THR A 158 16.76 12.99 -8.34
CA THR A 158 17.95 12.14 -8.17
C THR A 158 18.73 12.08 -9.49
N CYS A 159 18.06 12.00 -10.65
CA CYS A 159 18.67 12.06 -11.97
C CYS A 159 19.41 13.38 -12.23
N SER A 160 18.88 14.53 -11.82
CA SER A 160 19.58 15.83 -11.94
C SER A 160 20.82 15.98 -11.05
N LYS A 161 21.03 15.07 -10.07
CA LYS A 161 22.29 14.92 -9.32
C LYS A 161 23.25 13.88 -9.92
N ILE A 162 22.77 13.03 -10.82
CA ILE A 162 23.53 11.93 -11.42
C ILE A 162 24.09 12.35 -12.77
N TYR A 163 23.24 12.95 -13.62
CA TYR A 163 23.54 13.28 -15.00
C TYR A 163 23.83 14.77 -15.15
N THR A 164 24.82 15.13 -15.98
CA THR A 164 25.21 16.53 -16.24
C THR A 164 24.04 17.35 -16.78
N ASP A 165 23.95 18.62 -16.41
CA ASP A 165 22.90 19.53 -16.87
C ASP A 165 23.00 19.81 -18.39
N PRO A 166 21.88 19.90 -19.12
CA PRO A 166 21.85 20.35 -20.50
C PRO A 166 22.48 21.71 -20.80
N SER A 167 22.68 22.61 -19.82
CA SER A 167 23.24 23.93 -20.07
C SER A 167 24.71 23.93 -20.53
N ASP A 168 25.52 22.98 -20.01
CA ASP A 168 26.98 22.95 -20.18
C ASP A 168 27.46 21.78 -21.07
N SER A 169 26.54 21.04 -21.68
CA SER A 169 26.83 19.79 -22.42
C SER A 169 26.44 19.86 -23.90
N LYS A 170 27.00 18.98 -24.73
CA LYS A 170 26.73 18.98 -26.19
C LYS A 170 25.33 18.43 -26.44
N GLU A 171 24.67 18.88 -27.51
CA GLU A 171 23.31 18.42 -27.88
C GLU A 171 23.17 16.89 -27.91
N LYS A 172 24.21 16.18 -28.39
CA LYS A 172 24.24 14.71 -28.35
C LYS A 172 24.28 14.16 -26.92
N ASP A 173 25.15 14.71 -26.06
CA ASP A 173 25.27 14.28 -24.67
C ASP A 173 23.95 14.49 -23.90
N VAL A 174 23.19 15.53 -24.25
CA VAL A 174 21.83 15.82 -23.77
C VAL A 174 20.79 14.82 -24.29
N ALA A 175 20.83 14.49 -25.59
CA ALA A 175 19.94 13.49 -26.19
C ALA A 175 20.17 12.09 -25.61
N ASP A 176 21.43 11.66 -25.51
CA ASP A 176 21.83 10.39 -24.90
C ASP A 176 21.38 10.34 -23.43
N SER A 177 21.60 11.41 -22.65
CA SER A 177 21.14 11.51 -21.25
C SER A 177 19.61 11.43 -21.12
N ARG A 178 18.85 12.09 -22.02
CA ARG A 178 17.38 12.03 -22.03
C ARG A 178 16.88 10.61 -22.34
N GLN A 179 17.51 9.90 -23.27
CA GLN A 179 17.17 8.52 -23.60
C GLN A 179 17.51 7.55 -22.46
N ILE A 180 18.64 7.76 -21.78
CA ILE A 180 19.02 7.03 -20.56
C ILE A 180 17.96 7.21 -19.46
N ILE A 181 17.50 8.44 -19.22
CA ILE A 181 16.46 8.75 -18.22
C ILE A 181 15.11 8.13 -18.61
N ARG A 182 14.69 8.22 -19.87
CA ARG A 182 13.45 7.59 -20.38
C ARG A 182 13.48 6.07 -20.23
N GLY A 183 14.60 5.43 -20.60
CA GLY A 183 14.82 4.00 -20.40
C GLY A 183 14.76 3.62 -18.92
N CYS A 184 15.45 4.35 -18.05
CA CYS A 184 15.52 4.09 -16.61
C CYS A 184 14.15 4.15 -15.92
N TRP A 185 13.35 5.17 -16.20
CA TRP A 185 11.97 5.24 -15.69
C TRP A 185 11.11 4.09 -16.23
N THR A 186 11.20 3.79 -17.53
CA THR A 186 10.39 2.74 -18.16
C THR A 186 10.76 1.34 -17.64
N LEU A 187 12.05 1.05 -17.42
CA LEU A 187 12.50 -0.20 -16.79
C LEU A 187 12.02 -0.29 -15.34
N PHE A 188 11.97 0.83 -14.61
CA PHE A 188 11.38 0.87 -13.26
C PHE A 188 9.87 0.58 -13.27
N LEU A 189 9.11 1.17 -14.19
CA LEU A 189 7.68 0.89 -14.32
C LEU A 189 7.41 -0.59 -14.65
N LEU A 190 8.17 -1.16 -15.59
CA LEU A 190 8.17 -2.59 -15.91
C LEU A 190 8.50 -3.46 -14.69
N ALA A 191 9.55 -3.10 -13.94
CA ALA A 191 9.96 -3.82 -12.74
C ALA A 191 8.85 -3.78 -11.69
N LYS A 192 8.32 -2.61 -11.35
CA LYS A 192 7.20 -2.46 -10.39
C LYS A 192 6.00 -3.31 -10.82
N GLY A 193 5.55 -3.19 -12.07
CA GLY A 193 4.37 -3.88 -12.58
C GLY A 193 4.50 -5.40 -12.74
N ARG A 194 5.72 -5.97 -12.77
CA ARG A 194 5.96 -7.43 -12.82
C ARG A 194 6.42 -8.04 -11.49
N VAL A 195 6.90 -7.23 -10.54
CA VAL A 195 7.47 -7.69 -9.25
C VAL A 195 6.52 -7.49 -8.07
N LEU A 196 5.83 -6.34 -8.02
CA LEU A 196 5.04 -5.93 -6.86
C LEU A 196 3.55 -6.11 -7.13
N GLN A 197 2.87 -6.78 -6.21
CA GLN A 197 1.42 -6.98 -6.23
C GLN A 197 0.68 -5.80 -5.59
N MET A 198 1.24 -5.19 -4.52
CA MET A 198 0.73 -3.92 -4.02
C MET A 198 1.10 -2.76 -4.95
N GLU A 199 0.07 -2.12 -5.52
CA GLU A 199 0.24 -0.96 -6.38
C GLU A 199 0.71 0.28 -5.59
N ASP A 200 0.39 0.36 -4.30
CA ASP A 200 0.54 1.54 -3.42
C ASP A 200 1.68 1.46 -2.38
N ASP A 201 2.48 0.39 -2.29
CA ASP A 201 3.67 0.40 -1.41
C ASP A 201 4.73 1.38 -1.95
N LEU A 202 4.90 2.52 -1.26
CA LEU A 202 5.84 3.57 -1.64
C LEU A 202 7.30 3.18 -1.40
N VAL A 203 7.59 2.42 -0.33
CA VAL A 203 8.95 2.22 0.18
C VAL A 203 9.69 1.14 -0.61
N ILE A 204 9.08 -0.03 -0.84
CA ILE A 204 9.65 -1.09 -1.66
C ILE A 204 9.70 -0.64 -3.13
N SER A 205 8.71 0.14 -3.60
CA SER A 205 8.80 0.77 -4.92
C SER A 205 10.01 1.72 -5.01
N PHE A 206 10.31 2.50 -3.97
CA PHE A 206 11.49 3.36 -3.94
C PHE A 206 12.81 2.58 -3.84
N GLN A 207 12.85 1.49 -3.06
CA GLN A 207 14.00 0.60 -2.98
C GLN A 207 14.25 -0.12 -4.32
N LEU A 208 13.19 -0.51 -5.04
CA LEU A 208 13.28 -1.07 -6.39
C LEU A 208 13.79 -0.02 -7.39
N LEU A 209 13.33 1.23 -7.30
CA LEU A 209 13.85 2.35 -8.10
C LEU A 209 15.36 2.57 -7.86
N MET A 210 15.85 2.42 -6.62
CA MET A 210 17.30 2.48 -6.35
C MET A 210 18.04 1.38 -7.10
N CYS A 211 17.51 0.15 -7.18
CA CYS A 211 18.11 -0.95 -7.93
C CYS A 211 18.16 -0.66 -9.45
N VAL A 212 17.12 -0.03 -10.00
CA VAL A 212 17.08 0.34 -11.43
C VAL A 212 18.07 1.47 -11.75
N LEU A 213 18.14 2.50 -10.90
CA LEU A 213 19.16 3.56 -11.02
C LEU A 213 20.58 2.98 -10.93
N GLU A 214 20.83 2.06 -10.00
CA GLU A 214 22.12 1.38 -9.82
C GLU A 214 22.55 0.60 -11.08
N PHE A 215 21.61 -0.11 -11.70
CA PHE A 215 21.81 -0.81 -12.98
C PHE A 215 22.18 0.15 -14.13
N TYR A 216 21.47 1.27 -14.25
CA TYR A 216 21.67 2.27 -15.32
C TYR A 216 22.95 3.08 -15.13
N ILE A 217 23.26 3.52 -13.90
CA ILE A 217 24.47 4.33 -13.62
C ILE A 217 25.73 3.53 -13.89
N ARG A 218 25.80 2.23 -13.52
CA ARG A 218 26.96 1.38 -13.82
C ARG A 218 27.26 1.28 -15.32
N ARG A 219 26.24 1.42 -16.18
CA ARG A 219 26.32 1.36 -17.65
C ARG A 219 26.29 2.72 -18.34
N SER A 220 26.18 3.81 -17.58
CA SER A 220 26.16 5.16 -18.13
C SER A 220 27.59 5.62 -18.47
N PRO A 221 27.84 6.24 -19.65
CA PRO A 221 29.16 6.76 -19.99
C PRO A 221 29.69 7.72 -18.90
N PRO A 222 30.92 7.53 -18.38
CA PRO A 222 31.45 8.39 -17.31
C PRO A 222 31.57 9.88 -17.68
N ALA A 223 31.46 10.26 -18.96
CA ALA A 223 31.34 11.65 -19.39
C ALA A 223 30.05 12.31 -18.88
N LEU A 224 28.92 11.58 -18.90
CA LEU A 224 27.59 12.07 -18.52
C LEU A 224 27.37 12.09 -16.99
N LEU A 225 28.23 11.42 -16.22
CA LEU A 225 28.08 11.28 -14.77
C LEU A 225 28.74 12.43 -13.98
N GLN A 226 27.96 12.99 -13.05
CA GLN A 226 28.40 13.90 -11.99
C GLN A 226 29.08 13.16 -10.82
N GLN A 227 29.71 13.92 -9.92
CA GLN A 227 30.20 13.39 -8.64
C GLN A 227 29.05 13.29 -7.61
N PRO A 228 29.06 12.31 -6.68
CA PRO A 228 30.09 11.28 -6.46
C PRO A 228 30.02 10.06 -7.43
N TYR A 229 28.94 9.92 -8.19
CA TYR A 229 28.63 8.73 -8.99
C TYR A 229 29.73 8.33 -9.98
N LYS A 230 30.31 9.32 -10.68
CA LYS A 230 31.46 9.16 -11.59
C LYS A 230 32.66 8.47 -10.94
N THR A 231 32.94 8.75 -9.66
CA THR A 231 34.04 8.10 -8.92
C THR A 231 33.63 6.69 -8.47
N ALA A 232 32.37 6.51 -8.07
CA ALA A 232 31.85 5.19 -7.68
C ALA A 232 31.88 4.17 -8.84
N THR A 233 31.64 4.59 -10.08
CA THR A 233 31.74 3.73 -11.28
C THR A 233 33.18 3.46 -11.71
N ASN A 234 34.10 4.41 -11.53
CA ASN A 234 35.50 4.29 -12.00
C ASN A 234 36.33 3.20 -11.28
N GLY A 235 35.84 2.69 -10.15
CA GLY A 235 36.46 1.62 -9.38
C GLY A 235 36.54 0.24 -10.07
N VAL A 236 36.10 0.15 -11.33
CA VAL A 236 36.11 -1.04 -12.20
C VAL A 236 37.34 -1.09 -13.13
N THR A 237 38.09 0.01 -13.26
CA THR A 237 39.29 0.03 -14.11
C THR A 237 40.36 -0.95 -13.62
N HIS A 238 40.90 -1.75 -14.55
CA HIS A 238 41.74 -2.92 -14.24
C HIS A 238 42.92 -2.59 -13.31
N SER A 239 42.98 -3.25 -12.15
CA SER A 239 44.26 -3.52 -11.51
C SER A 239 45.01 -4.56 -12.37
N PRO A 240 46.15 -4.23 -12.99
CA PRO A 240 46.92 -5.21 -13.74
C PRO A 240 47.43 -6.29 -12.77
N PRO A 241 47.44 -7.59 -13.17
CA PRO A 241 47.80 -8.68 -12.28
C PRO A 241 49.25 -8.51 -11.81
N THR A 242 49.42 -8.03 -10.58
CA THR A 242 50.74 -7.78 -9.98
C THR A 242 51.47 -9.12 -9.93
N ARG A 243 52.69 -9.18 -10.50
CA ARG A 243 53.37 -10.42 -10.87
C ARG A 243 53.92 -11.18 -9.65
N THR A 244 53.02 -11.73 -8.84
CA THR A 244 53.32 -12.45 -7.60
C THR A 244 54.14 -13.71 -7.88
N SER A 245 55.15 -13.94 -7.05
CA SER A 245 56.14 -14.99 -7.25
C SER A 245 55.54 -16.39 -7.06
N ARG A 246 56.06 -17.39 -7.80
CA ARG A 246 55.74 -18.80 -7.59
C ARG A 246 56.22 -19.27 -6.22
N ARG A 247 55.33 -19.38 -5.22
CA ARG A 247 55.55 -20.32 -4.11
C ARG A 247 54.26 -20.87 -3.50
N ASN A 248 54.26 -22.20 -3.37
CA ASN A 248 53.34 -23.08 -2.63
C ASN A 248 51.86 -23.08 -3.04
N GLN A 249 51.38 -24.28 -3.40
CA GLN A 249 49.96 -24.57 -3.59
C GLN A 249 49.28 -24.82 -2.24
N GLY A 250 48.05 -24.33 -2.08
CA GLY A 250 47.12 -24.73 -1.02
C GLY A 250 45.70 -24.68 -1.57
N LYS A 251 44.87 -25.70 -1.30
CA LYS A 251 43.51 -25.82 -1.86
C LYS A 251 42.53 -24.83 -1.19
N ALA A 252 42.62 -23.55 -1.56
CA ALA A 252 41.61 -22.56 -1.21
C ALA A 252 40.35 -22.77 -2.08
N LYS A 253 39.19 -22.91 -1.43
CA LYS A 253 37.88 -22.95 -2.09
C LYS A 253 37.61 -21.58 -2.74
N PRO A 254 37.08 -21.48 -3.98
CA PRO A 254 36.79 -20.19 -4.59
C PRO A 254 35.82 -19.40 -3.71
N ARG A 255 36.21 -18.19 -3.28
CA ARG A 255 35.22 -17.21 -2.81
C ARG A 255 34.43 -16.73 -4.03
N PRO A 256 33.11 -16.53 -3.93
CA PRO A 256 32.37 -15.82 -4.97
C PRO A 256 32.97 -14.40 -5.12
N PRO A 257 32.93 -13.81 -6.33
CA PRO A 257 33.42 -12.46 -6.54
C PRO A 257 32.68 -11.49 -5.60
N ALA A 258 33.42 -10.61 -4.93
CA ALA A 258 32.82 -9.58 -4.11
C ALA A 258 32.07 -8.61 -5.03
N VAL A 259 30.73 -8.63 -4.95
CA VAL A 259 29.88 -7.68 -5.67
C VAL A 259 30.26 -6.27 -5.23
N ASP A 260 30.59 -5.40 -6.18
CA ASP A 260 30.94 -4.02 -5.88
C ASP A 260 29.70 -3.22 -5.51
N LEU A 261 29.54 -2.98 -4.20
CA LEU A 261 28.41 -2.25 -3.62
C LEU A 261 28.66 -0.74 -3.50
N ARG A 262 29.85 -0.22 -3.86
CA ARG A 262 30.21 1.20 -3.63
C ARG A 262 29.22 2.19 -4.27
N LEU A 263 28.70 1.86 -5.46
CA LEU A 263 27.67 2.65 -6.14
C LEU A 263 26.32 2.58 -5.41
N LEU A 264 25.91 1.38 -4.97
CA LEU A 264 24.68 1.19 -4.21
C LEU A 264 24.72 1.86 -2.83
N GLU A 265 25.86 1.79 -2.13
CA GLU A 265 26.14 2.50 -0.88
C GLU A 265 26.01 4.01 -1.06
N THR A 266 26.60 4.55 -2.13
CA THR A 266 26.52 5.97 -2.49
C THR A 266 25.08 6.40 -2.76
N LEU A 267 24.35 5.64 -3.60
CA LEU A 267 22.93 5.86 -3.87
C LEU A 267 22.08 5.81 -2.60
N CYS A 268 22.28 4.81 -1.73
CA CYS A 268 21.52 4.67 -0.50
C CYS A 268 21.77 5.85 0.45
N LYS A 269 23.02 6.31 0.56
CA LYS A 269 23.39 7.47 1.38
C LYS A 269 22.72 8.76 0.88
N GLU A 270 22.79 9.05 -0.42
CA GLU A 270 22.14 10.23 -1.04
C GLU A 270 20.60 10.19 -1.01
N ASN A 271 20.01 9.03 -0.76
CA ASN A 271 18.56 8.81 -0.74
C ASN A 271 18.00 8.38 0.63
N GLU A 272 18.80 8.45 1.70
CA GLU A 272 18.40 8.15 3.10
C GLU A 272 17.88 6.70 3.28
N CYS A 273 18.36 5.77 2.44
CA CYS A 273 17.93 4.37 2.37
C CYS A 273 18.76 3.40 3.23
N THR A 274 18.08 2.37 3.76
CA THR A 274 18.72 1.20 4.37
C THR A 274 19.38 0.34 3.28
N LEU A 275 20.72 0.27 3.28
CA LEU A 275 21.49 -0.53 2.32
C LEU A 275 21.04 -2.00 2.28
N ASP A 276 20.85 -2.65 3.43
CA ASP A 276 20.50 -4.07 3.52
C ASP A 276 19.12 -4.41 2.93
N GLU A 277 18.16 -3.48 3.03
CA GLU A 277 16.83 -3.65 2.44
C GLU A 277 16.89 -3.51 0.92
N VAL A 278 17.55 -2.47 0.41
CA VAL A 278 17.74 -2.27 -1.04
C VAL A 278 18.56 -3.41 -1.65
N LYS A 279 19.60 -3.89 -0.95
CA LYS A 279 20.40 -5.05 -1.36
C LYS A 279 19.56 -6.32 -1.46
N ASN A 280 18.63 -6.55 -0.53
CA ASN A 280 17.69 -7.67 -0.59
C ASN A 280 16.69 -7.52 -1.74
N VAL A 281 16.14 -6.33 -1.98
CA VAL A 281 15.29 -6.04 -3.17
C VAL A 281 16.07 -6.33 -4.46
N CYS A 282 17.34 -5.91 -4.52
CA CYS A 282 18.23 -6.15 -5.66
C CYS A 282 18.42 -7.65 -5.93
N LEU A 283 18.82 -8.42 -4.92
CA LEU A 283 19.17 -9.84 -5.06
C LEU A 283 17.96 -10.77 -5.25
N THR A 284 16.81 -10.46 -4.65
CA THR A 284 15.62 -11.34 -4.67
C THR A 284 14.65 -11.00 -5.80
N SER A 285 14.38 -9.71 -5.98
CA SER A 285 13.23 -9.22 -6.75
C SER A 285 13.67 -8.60 -8.07
N PHE A 286 14.63 -7.68 -8.05
CA PHE A 286 15.13 -7.04 -9.26
C PHE A 286 15.95 -8.00 -10.14
N ALA A 287 16.90 -8.75 -9.58
CA ALA A 287 17.67 -9.74 -10.34
C ALA A 287 16.76 -10.80 -11.02
N ALA A 288 15.68 -11.20 -10.35
CA ALA A 288 14.70 -12.10 -10.93
C ALA A 288 13.85 -11.47 -12.05
N PHE A 289 13.49 -10.19 -11.91
CA PHE A 289 12.89 -9.42 -13.01
C PHE A 289 13.84 -9.33 -14.20
N MET A 290 15.10 -9.00 -14.00
CA MET A 290 16.13 -8.90 -15.05
C MET A 290 16.34 -10.23 -15.80
N ASN A 291 16.28 -11.36 -15.09
CA ASN A 291 16.24 -12.69 -15.73
C ASN A 291 14.97 -12.86 -16.60
N SER A 292 13.80 -12.38 -16.16
CA SER A 292 12.53 -12.52 -16.90
C SER A 292 12.39 -11.62 -18.13
N VAL A 293 13.16 -10.54 -18.23
CA VAL A 293 13.24 -9.67 -19.42
C VAL A 293 14.45 -9.96 -20.31
N GLY A 294 15.26 -10.98 -19.99
CA GLY A 294 16.46 -11.34 -20.76
C GLY A 294 17.63 -10.35 -20.63
N LEU A 295 17.54 -9.35 -19.75
CA LEU A 295 18.58 -8.31 -19.56
C LEU A 295 19.65 -8.71 -18.52
N SER A 296 19.60 -9.95 -18.03
CA SER A 296 20.59 -10.49 -17.10
C SER A 296 21.91 -10.75 -17.81
N GLY A 297 22.96 -10.01 -17.42
CA GLY A 297 24.28 -10.07 -18.06
C GLY A 297 24.44 -9.17 -19.29
N ALA A 298 23.46 -8.36 -19.67
CA ALA A 298 23.62 -7.36 -20.72
C ALA A 298 24.71 -6.33 -20.33
N GLU A 299 25.69 -6.11 -21.19
CA GLU A 299 26.73 -5.07 -20.97
C GLU A 299 26.18 -3.69 -21.35
N ASP A 300 25.55 -3.58 -22.52
CA ASP A 300 24.88 -2.38 -23.02
C ASP A 300 23.60 -2.02 -22.25
N LEU A 301 23.12 -0.79 -22.46
CA LEU A 301 21.82 -0.33 -21.98
C LEU A 301 20.68 -0.84 -22.89
N PRO A 302 19.55 -1.28 -22.34
CA PRO A 302 18.39 -1.71 -23.11
C PRO A 302 17.73 -0.52 -23.83
N GLU A 303 17.28 -0.75 -25.07
CA GLU A 303 16.64 0.29 -25.89
C GLU A 303 15.30 0.74 -25.30
N ALA A 304 15.13 2.05 -25.12
CA ALA A 304 13.93 2.60 -24.47
C ALA A 304 12.64 2.41 -25.29
N SER A 305 12.74 2.17 -26.61
CA SER A 305 11.60 1.89 -27.49
C SER A 305 10.95 0.54 -27.15
N GLU A 306 11.74 -0.54 -27.08
CA GLU A 306 11.31 -1.89 -26.74
C GLU A 306 10.85 -1.98 -25.27
N LEU A 307 11.51 -1.26 -24.34
CA LEU A 307 10.98 -1.10 -22.98
C LEU A 307 9.62 -0.39 -22.97
N SER A 308 9.45 0.67 -23.77
CA SER A 308 8.18 1.41 -23.87
C SER A 308 7.06 0.57 -24.46
N LYS A 309 7.38 -0.32 -25.41
CA LYS A 309 6.46 -1.31 -25.99
C LYS A 309 6.08 -2.40 -24.98
N GLN A 310 7.03 -2.98 -24.26
CA GLN A 310 6.71 -3.95 -23.20
C GLN A 310 5.92 -3.32 -22.03
N TYR A 311 6.03 -2.00 -21.82
CA TYR A 311 5.18 -1.31 -20.86
C TYR A 311 3.78 -1.02 -21.42
N GLU A 312 3.64 -0.72 -22.72
CA GLU A 312 2.33 -0.61 -23.40
C GLU A 312 1.49 -1.86 -23.16
N GLU A 313 2.09 -3.05 -23.30
CA GLU A 313 1.41 -4.34 -23.07
C GLU A 313 0.90 -4.51 -21.62
N LEU A 314 1.58 -3.93 -20.63
CA LEU A 314 1.11 -3.91 -19.23
C LEU A 314 -0.01 -2.87 -19.04
N TYR A 315 0.19 -1.65 -19.53
CA TYR A 315 -0.77 -0.54 -19.42
C TYR A 315 -2.10 -0.83 -20.13
N GLN A 316 -2.06 -1.43 -21.33
CA GLN A 316 -3.27 -1.85 -22.06
C GLN A 316 -4.01 -3.00 -21.37
N LYS A 317 -3.34 -3.76 -20.50
CA LYS A 317 -3.97 -4.78 -19.65
C LYS A 317 -4.55 -4.19 -18.35
N SER A 318 -3.95 -3.16 -17.77
CA SER A 318 -4.44 -2.53 -16.53
C SER A 318 -5.44 -1.39 -16.76
N LYS A 319 -5.49 -0.82 -17.97
CA LYS A 319 -6.43 0.24 -18.41
C LYS A 319 -6.52 1.42 -17.44
N ASP A 320 -5.38 1.80 -16.88
CA ASP A 320 -5.25 2.80 -15.83
C ASP A 320 -4.50 4.05 -16.32
N ILE A 321 -3.38 4.42 -15.68
CA ILE A 321 -2.60 5.62 -15.97
C ILE A 321 -1.33 5.22 -16.72
N ASP A 322 -1.11 5.81 -17.91
CA ASP A 322 0.18 5.71 -18.57
C ASP A 322 1.23 6.53 -17.82
N ALA A 323 2.00 5.84 -16.97
CA ALA A 323 3.02 6.48 -16.16
C ALA A 323 4.29 6.89 -16.96
N ARG A 324 4.39 6.60 -18.27
CA ARG A 324 5.46 7.16 -19.11
C ARG A 324 5.28 8.66 -19.30
N LEU A 325 4.03 9.13 -19.38
CA LEU A 325 3.67 10.53 -19.60
C LEU A 325 4.23 11.52 -18.55
N PHE A 326 4.65 11.04 -17.38
CA PHE A 326 5.41 11.84 -16.42
C PHE A 326 6.73 12.40 -17.00
N LEU A 327 7.41 11.64 -17.87
CA LEU A 327 8.66 12.05 -18.55
C LEU A 327 8.45 13.19 -19.55
N ASP A 328 7.24 13.28 -20.08
CA ASP A 328 6.83 14.25 -21.09
C ASP A 328 6.03 15.40 -20.43
N HIS A 329 6.05 15.47 -19.09
CA HIS A 329 5.39 16.45 -18.22
C HIS A 329 3.90 16.67 -18.50
N ASP A 330 3.20 15.63 -18.96
CA ASP A 330 1.84 15.70 -19.52
C ASP A 330 0.81 16.33 -18.57
N GLU A 331 0.01 17.25 -19.12
CA GLU A 331 -1.01 18.04 -18.42
C GLU A 331 -2.02 17.18 -17.64
N THR A 332 -2.34 15.97 -18.11
CA THR A 332 -3.26 15.07 -17.40
C THR A 332 -2.71 14.56 -16.06
N LEU A 333 -1.39 14.58 -15.88
CA LEU A 333 -0.69 14.15 -14.66
C LEU A 333 -0.17 15.32 -13.81
N GLN A 334 -0.29 16.55 -14.31
CA GLN A 334 0.08 17.75 -13.55
C GLN A 334 -0.92 18.05 -12.43
N ILE A 335 -0.43 18.70 -11.38
CA ILE A 335 -1.28 19.30 -10.34
C ILE A 335 -0.78 20.70 -10.06
N ASN A 336 -1.60 21.70 -10.42
CA ASN A 336 -1.30 23.10 -10.17
C ASN A 336 -1.32 23.38 -8.66
N ASN A 337 -0.30 24.09 -8.14
CA ASN A 337 -0.12 24.32 -6.70
C ASN A 337 -1.19 25.23 -6.06
N ILE A 338 -2.06 25.87 -6.86
CA ILE A 338 -3.05 26.87 -6.42
C ILE A 338 -4.01 26.27 -5.36
N ASP A 339 -4.44 25.02 -5.56
CA ASP A 339 -5.41 24.33 -4.70
C ASP A 339 -4.99 24.17 -3.23
N PHE A 340 -3.69 24.19 -2.91
CA PHE A 340 -3.21 24.02 -1.54
C PHE A 340 -3.65 25.15 -0.60
N THR A 341 -4.07 26.30 -1.14
CA THR A 341 -4.42 27.49 -0.35
C THR A 341 -5.90 27.61 0.03
N GLN A 342 -6.79 26.84 -0.60
CA GLN A 342 -8.24 27.02 -0.42
C GLN A 342 -8.90 26.07 0.58
N LEU A 343 -8.27 24.93 0.91
CA LEU A 343 -8.85 23.90 1.79
C LEU A 343 -8.39 23.96 3.27
N GLU A 344 -7.29 24.66 3.60
CA GLU A 344 -6.87 24.86 5.01
C GLU A 344 -7.41 26.16 5.63
N ARG A 345 -8.74 26.29 5.74
CA ARG A 345 -9.39 27.37 6.53
C ARG A 345 -9.88 26.91 7.92
N THR A 346 -9.02 26.22 8.66
CA THR A 346 -9.17 26.15 10.13
C THR A 346 -8.90 27.53 10.74
N PRO A 347 -9.76 28.08 11.61
CA PRO A 347 -9.54 29.39 12.21
C PRO A 347 -8.37 29.36 13.19
N LYS A 348 -7.21 29.89 12.76
CA LYS A 348 -6.02 30.02 13.62
C LYS A 348 -6.25 31.14 14.63
N LYS A 349 -6.18 30.81 15.92
CA LYS A 349 -6.23 31.78 17.02
C LYS A 349 -4.96 32.64 16.98
N ASN A 350 -5.10 33.95 16.87
CA ASN A 350 -3.96 34.87 16.87
C ASN A 350 -3.13 34.71 18.16
N GLN A 351 -1.87 34.33 18.00
CA GLN A 351 -0.79 34.53 18.97
C GLN A 351 0.29 35.34 18.26
N LEU A 352 0.79 36.38 18.91
CA LEU A 352 1.77 37.29 18.34
C LEU A 352 3.18 36.82 18.74
N GLY A 353 4.12 36.83 17.79
CA GLY A 353 5.55 36.88 18.13
C GLY A 353 6.34 35.56 18.23
N GLU A 354 6.23 34.68 17.24
CA GLU A 354 7.33 33.79 16.83
C GLU A 354 7.39 33.77 15.30
N GLU A 355 8.58 33.96 14.70
CA GLU A 355 8.75 33.73 13.26
C GLU A 355 8.76 32.21 13.00
N PRO A 356 7.82 31.68 12.20
CA PRO A 356 7.79 30.25 11.93
C PRO A 356 8.95 29.91 10.99
N VAL A 357 9.96 29.20 11.51
CA VAL A 357 11.04 28.63 10.67
C VAL A 357 10.41 27.77 9.59
N ILE A 358 10.45 28.25 8.34
CA ILE A 358 9.80 27.60 7.20
C ILE A 358 10.63 26.38 6.80
N ILE A 359 10.45 25.28 7.52
CA ILE A 359 10.96 23.96 7.14
C ILE A 359 10.32 23.60 5.79
N PRO A 360 11.09 23.45 4.70
CA PRO A 360 10.51 23.16 3.39
C PRO A 360 9.78 21.81 3.42
N PRO A 361 8.59 21.70 2.80
CA PRO A 361 7.74 20.52 2.93
C PRO A 361 8.44 19.26 2.41
N GLN A 362 8.66 18.30 3.31
CA GLN A 362 9.31 17.03 2.99
C GLN A 362 8.47 16.24 1.98
N THR A 363 9.08 15.87 0.84
CA THR A 363 8.45 15.00 -0.17
C THR A 363 8.01 13.66 0.46
N PRO A 364 6.92 13.00 0.00
CA PRO A 364 6.38 11.80 0.65
C PRO A 364 7.40 10.69 0.87
N VAL A 365 8.25 10.41 -0.13
CA VAL A 365 9.35 9.44 -0.03
C VAL A 365 10.29 9.82 1.12
N ARG A 366 10.75 11.07 1.17
CA ARG A 366 11.67 11.55 2.21
C ARG A 366 11.05 11.54 3.61
N ALA A 367 9.75 11.82 3.73
CA ALA A 367 9.03 11.72 5.00
C ALA A 367 8.96 10.27 5.51
N ALA A 368 8.67 9.30 4.62
CA ALA A 368 8.68 7.88 4.95
C ALA A 368 10.08 7.39 5.34
N MET A 369 11.10 7.69 4.53
CA MET A 369 12.49 7.27 4.81
C MET A 369 13.02 7.83 6.13
N ASN A 370 12.77 9.11 6.45
CA ASN A 370 13.17 9.67 7.75
C ASN A 370 12.44 9.02 8.92
N SER A 371 11.14 8.72 8.79
CA SER A 371 10.37 8.03 9.84
C SER A 371 10.94 6.61 10.10
N ILE A 372 11.31 5.90 9.03
CA ILE A 372 11.98 4.59 9.12
C ILE A 372 13.34 4.71 9.80
N GLN A 373 14.20 5.67 9.41
CA GLN A 373 15.53 5.80 10.03
C GLN A 373 15.44 6.19 11.51
N GLN A 374 14.51 7.07 11.92
CA GLN A 374 14.32 7.41 13.33
C GLN A 374 13.89 6.18 14.16
N LEU A 375 12.95 5.37 13.65
CA LEU A 375 12.55 4.11 14.28
C LEU A 375 13.71 3.11 14.36
N ARG A 376 14.54 3.00 13.32
CA ARG A 376 15.72 2.12 13.30
C ARG A 376 16.83 2.61 14.25
N ILE A 377 16.97 3.92 14.48
CA ILE A 377 17.89 4.50 15.48
C ILE A 377 17.42 4.15 16.90
N VAL A 378 16.14 4.32 17.21
CA VAL A 378 15.55 3.90 18.50
C VAL A 378 15.80 2.41 18.77
N LEU A 379 15.53 1.57 17.76
CA LEU A 379 15.68 0.11 17.85
C LEU A 379 17.12 -0.40 17.67
N ALA A 380 18.11 0.47 17.41
CA ALA A 380 19.52 0.06 17.30
C ALA A 380 20.09 -0.45 18.63
N SER A 381 19.48 -0.05 19.74
CA SER A 381 19.82 -0.51 21.11
C SER A 381 19.18 -1.85 21.50
N ALA A 382 18.25 -2.38 20.69
CA ALA A 382 17.46 -3.57 21.01
C ALA A 382 17.91 -4.78 20.18
N SER A 383 18.09 -5.91 20.86
CA SER A 383 18.33 -7.23 20.23
C SER A 383 17.01 -7.85 19.76
N ASP A 384 17.07 -8.68 18.71
CA ASP A 384 15.99 -9.59 18.33
C ASP A 384 15.97 -10.90 19.15
N GLU A 385 16.78 -10.97 20.21
CA GLU A 385 16.72 -11.96 21.29
C GLU A 385 16.41 -11.28 22.65
N PRO A 386 15.88 -12.02 23.65
CA PRO A 386 15.67 -11.50 25.00
C PRO A 386 16.96 -10.95 25.63
N SER A 387 16.89 -9.80 26.32
CA SER A 387 18.04 -9.27 27.06
C SER A 387 18.39 -10.15 28.28
N PRO A 388 19.59 -9.98 28.89
CA PRO A 388 19.92 -10.63 30.15
C PRO A 388 18.96 -10.28 31.30
N VAL A 389 18.36 -9.08 31.29
CA VAL A 389 17.40 -8.64 32.31
C VAL A 389 16.04 -9.29 32.09
N LEU A 390 15.57 -9.31 30.84
CA LEU A 390 14.33 -10.00 30.46
C LEU A 390 14.43 -11.52 30.73
N SER A 391 15.58 -12.12 30.45
CA SER A 391 15.90 -13.52 30.76
C SER A 391 15.91 -13.81 32.27
N ALA A 392 16.14 -12.81 33.12
CA ALA A 392 16.03 -12.97 34.58
C ALA A 392 14.56 -13.02 35.03
N TYR A 393 13.69 -12.16 34.48
CA TYR A 393 12.24 -12.26 34.76
C TYR A 393 11.65 -13.60 34.31
N PHE A 394 12.11 -14.15 33.18
CA PHE A 394 11.69 -15.48 32.70
C PHE A 394 12.05 -16.59 33.71
N LYS A 395 13.30 -16.60 34.19
CA LYS A 395 13.78 -17.57 35.20
C LYS A 395 13.19 -17.38 36.60
N ASN A 396 12.66 -16.19 36.90
CA ASN A 396 11.95 -15.89 38.14
C ASN A 396 10.46 -16.29 38.11
N CYS A 397 9.95 -16.82 36.99
CA CYS A 397 8.59 -17.36 36.89
C CYS A 397 8.50 -18.78 37.44
N THR A 398 7.32 -19.17 37.94
CA THR A 398 7.05 -20.54 38.41
C THR A 398 7.15 -21.58 37.30
N LEU A 399 6.82 -21.18 36.07
CA LEU A 399 7.12 -21.89 34.83
C LEU A 399 7.93 -20.94 33.94
N ASP A 400 9.15 -21.33 33.55
CA ASP A 400 10.03 -20.53 32.69
C ASP A 400 9.47 -20.51 31.25
N PRO A 401 8.99 -19.36 30.75
CA PRO A 401 8.31 -19.27 29.46
C PRO A 401 9.27 -19.13 28.27
N SER A 402 10.59 -19.13 28.50
CA SER A 402 11.61 -18.78 27.48
C SER A 402 11.44 -19.58 26.18
N VAL A 403 11.24 -20.90 26.28
CA VAL A 403 11.10 -21.79 25.12
C VAL A 403 9.81 -21.49 24.34
N GLU A 404 8.67 -21.40 25.04
CA GLU A 404 7.39 -21.10 24.40
C GLU A 404 7.40 -19.73 23.71
N ILE A 405 8.01 -18.72 24.32
CA ILE A 405 8.11 -17.38 23.74
C ILE A 405 8.94 -17.44 22.43
N MET A 406 10.08 -18.13 22.43
CA MET A 406 10.91 -18.28 21.23
C MET A 406 10.19 -19.06 20.12
N GLU A 407 9.52 -20.17 20.44
CA GLU A 407 8.73 -20.94 19.45
C GLU A 407 7.56 -20.13 18.90
N ARG A 408 6.86 -19.37 19.77
CA ARG A 408 5.74 -18.49 19.39
C ARG A 408 6.19 -17.38 18.45
N VAL A 409 7.31 -16.71 18.75
CA VAL A 409 7.92 -15.70 17.87
C VAL A 409 8.37 -16.32 16.54
N GLY A 410 9.03 -17.49 16.57
CA GLY A 410 9.46 -18.21 15.36
C GLY A 410 8.30 -18.62 14.44
N ARG A 411 7.23 -19.18 15.01
CA ARG A 411 6.01 -19.55 14.26
C ARG A 411 5.33 -18.34 13.63
N LEU A 412 5.16 -17.27 14.41
CA LEU A 412 4.53 -16.03 13.94
C LEU A 412 5.39 -15.31 12.88
N ARG A 413 6.73 -15.45 12.91
CA ARG A 413 7.64 -14.95 11.85
C ARG A 413 7.36 -15.59 10.51
N VAL A 414 7.28 -16.93 10.46
CA VAL A 414 6.99 -17.66 9.22
C VAL A 414 5.62 -17.28 8.67
N GLN A 415 4.60 -17.24 9.54
CA GLN A 415 3.23 -16.86 9.19
C GLN A 415 3.14 -15.42 8.67
N PHE A 416 3.85 -14.48 9.29
CA PHE A 416 3.94 -13.09 8.85
C PHE A 416 4.65 -12.96 7.50
N SER A 417 5.86 -13.50 7.34
CA SER A 417 6.64 -13.39 6.10
C SER A 417 5.94 -14.03 4.90
N GLN A 418 5.18 -15.12 5.10
CA GLN A 418 4.35 -15.73 4.07
C GLN A 418 3.16 -14.82 3.67
N ARG A 419 2.37 -14.35 4.64
CA ARG A 419 1.24 -13.44 4.35
C ARG A 419 1.69 -12.11 3.75
N PHE A 420 2.83 -11.59 4.19
CA PHE A 420 3.46 -10.40 3.64
C PHE A 420 3.81 -10.57 2.16
N ALA A 421 4.44 -11.69 1.79
CA ALA A 421 4.77 -11.99 0.40
C ALA A 421 3.52 -12.26 -0.47
N GLN A 422 2.43 -12.76 0.11
CA GLN A 422 1.15 -12.94 -0.60
C GLN A 422 0.42 -11.63 -0.93
N ALA A 423 0.69 -10.54 -0.20
CA ALA A 423 0.15 -9.21 -0.48
C ALA A 423 1.11 -8.35 -1.33
N VAL A 424 2.41 -8.38 -1.01
CA VAL A 424 3.42 -7.50 -1.64
C VAL A 424 3.97 -8.06 -2.95
N GLY A 425 4.08 -9.38 -3.08
CA GLY A 425 4.80 -10.05 -4.16
C GLY A 425 5.61 -11.22 -3.62
N GLN A 426 5.49 -12.39 -4.26
CA GLN A 426 5.99 -13.68 -3.75
C GLN A 426 7.52 -13.72 -3.48
N ARG A 427 8.29 -12.77 -4.01
CA ARG A 427 9.75 -12.65 -3.80
C ARG A 427 10.12 -11.80 -2.58
N CYS A 428 9.17 -11.11 -1.96
CA CYS A 428 9.39 -10.17 -0.85
C CYS A 428 9.37 -10.81 0.55
N VAL A 429 9.47 -12.15 0.65
CA VAL A 429 9.48 -12.91 1.92
C VAL A 429 10.54 -12.39 2.89
N GLU A 430 11.75 -12.11 2.40
CA GLU A 430 12.87 -11.60 3.23
C GLU A 430 12.64 -10.15 3.70
N ILE A 431 11.95 -9.33 2.91
CA ILE A 431 11.56 -7.97 3.34
C ILE A 431 10.54 -8.07 4.48
N GLY A 432 9.59 -9.00 4.38
CA GLY A 432 8.69 -9.35 5.48
C GLY A 432 9.46 -9.85 6.71
N SER A 433 10.50 -10.69 6.50
CA SER A 433 11.36 -11.15 7.60
C SER A 433 12.12 -10.01 8.27
N GLN A 434 12.63 -9.03 7.51
CA GLN A 434 13.32 -7.86 8.05
C GLN A 434 12.37 -6.95 8.83
N ARG A 435 11.17 -6.66 8.30
CA ARG A 435 10.11 -5.92 9.02
C ARG A 435 9.71 -6.66 10.32
N PHE A 436 9.64 -7.99 10.29
CA PHE A 436 9.37 -8.79 11.49
C PHE A 436 10.49 -8.74 12.55
N THR A 437 11.76 -8.77 12.14
CA THR A 437 12.90 -8.59 13.06
C THR A 437 12.83 -7.24 13.80
N LEU A 438 12.45 -6.15 13.12
CA LEU A 438 12.24 -4.85 13.79
C LEU A 438 11.09 -4.91 14.80
N GLY A 439 9.98 -5.57 14.46
CA GLY A 439 8.85 -5.78 15.39
C GLY A 439 9.23 -6.63 16.59
N THR A 440 10.09 -7.64 16.40
CA THR A 440 10.61 -8.51 17.46
C THR A 440 11.48 -7.72 18.46
N ARG A 441 12.34 -6.83 17.96
CA ARG A 441 13.16 -5.92 18.78
C ARG A 441 12.30 -4.99 19.64
N LEU A 442 11.29 -4.38 19.02
CA LEU A 442 10.34 -3.50 19.72
C LEU A 442 9.53 -4.30 20.76
N TYR A 443 9.04 -5.49 20.41
CA TYR A 443 8.32 -6.39 21.31
C TYR A 443 9.10 -6.75 22.58
N TYR A 444 10.35 -7.22 22.45
CA TYR A 444 11.17 -7.56 23.63
C TYR A 444 11.50 -6.34 24.49
N ARG A 445 11.83 -5.21 23.85
CA ARG A 445 12.11 -3.93 24.51
C ARG A 445 10.90 -3.41 25.31
N VAL A 446 9.71 -3.43 24.72
CA VAL A 446 8.47 -3.01 25.38
C VAL A 446 8.11 -3.95 26.52
N MET A 447 8.22 -5.27 26.32
CA MET A 447 7.95 -6.25 27.36
C MET A 447 8.86 -6.05 28.59
N GLU A 448 10.15 -5.81 28.39
CA GLU A 448 11.07 -5.50 29.49
C GLU A 448 10.69 -4.19 30.22
N SER A 449 10.28 -3.16 29.49
CA SER A 449 9.79 -1.88 30.06
C SER A 449 8.52 -2.06 30.89
N MET A 450 7.58 -2.90 30.43
CA MET A 450 6.38 -3.29 31.18
C MET A 450 6.74 -4.01 32.49
N LEU A 451 7.56 -5.06 32.43
CA LEU A 451 7.95 -5.84 33.62
C LEU A 451 8.71 -4.99 34.65
N LYS A 452 9.62 -4.12 34.21
CA LYS A 452 10.32 -3.14 35.07
C LYS A 452 9.40 -2.11 35.73
N SER A 453 8.25 -1.82 35.12
CA SER A 453 7.25 -0.91 35.67
C SER A 453 6.33 -1.63 36.66
N GLU A 454 5.99 -2.88 36.36
CA GLU A 454 5.14 -3.72 37.20
C GLU A 454 5.85 -4.26 38.45
N GLU A 455 7.16 -4.53 38.38
CA GLU A 455 7.99 -4.82 39.55
C GLU A 455 7.95 -3.65 40.55
N LYS A 456 8.08 -2.41 40.06
CA LYS A 456 7.99 -1.20 40.90
C LYS A 456 6.58 -0.96 41.46
N ARG A 457 5.54 -1.45 40.78
CA ARG A 457 4.13 -1.28 41.17
C ARG A 457 3.66 -2.34 42.17
N LEU A 458 4.15 -3.56 42.04
CA LEU A 458 3.71 -4.74 42.81
C LEU A 458 4.72 -5.20 43.87
N SER A 459 5.99 -4.79 43.77
CA SER A 459 7.11 -5.28 44.60
C SER A 459 7.30 -6.80 44.54
N VAL A 460 7.00 -7.41 43.38
CA VAL A 460 7.24 -8.84 43.09
C VAL A 460 8.00 -8.99 41.78
N GLN A 461 8.72 -10.11 41.63
CA GLN A 461 9.50 -10.44 40.42
C GLN A 461 8.99 -11.67 39.66
N ASN A 462 8.03 -12.42 40.23
CA ASN A 462 7.41 -13.55 39.57
C ASN A 462 6.15 -13.09 38.82
N PHE A 463 6.20 -13.15 37.49
CA PHE A 463 5.12 -12.73 36.60
C PHE A 463 4.55 -13.90 35.79
N SER A 464 4.63 -15.12 36.33
CA SER A 464 4.35 -16.37 35.59
C SER A 464 2.97 -16.39 34.92
N LYS A 465 1.93 -15.80 35.52
CA LYS A 465 0.59 -15.73 34.91
C LYS A 465 0.59 -14.91 33.61
N LEU A 466 1.23 -13.74 33.60
CA LEU A 466 1.31 -12.87 32.42
C LEU A 466 2.21 -13.49 31.35
N LEU A 467 3.40 -13.95 31.75
CA LEU A 467 4.43 -14.42 30.82
C LEU A 467 4.22 -15.85 30.29
N ASN A 468 3.17 -16.54 30.76
CA ASN A 468 2.69 -17.78 30.13
C ASN A 468 1.39 -17.57 29.33
N ASP A 469 0.81 -16.34 29.29
CA ASP A 469 -0.35 -16.07 28.44
C ASP A 469 0.05 -15.83 26.97
N SER A 470 -0.25 -16.82 26.13
CA SER A 470 -0.06 -16.73 24.68
C SER A 470 -0.81 -15.57 24.01
N THR A 471 -1.89 -15.08 24.62
CA THR A 471 -2.74 -13.98 24.12
C THR A 471 -2.04 -12.64 24.31
N PHE A 472 -1.54 -12.35 25.52
CA PHE A 472 -0.67 -11.22 25.82
C PHE A 472 0.52 -11.16 24.87
N HIS A 473 1.27 -12.25 24.71
CA HIS A 473 2.44 -12.29 23.82
C HIS A 473 2.08 -12.03 22.35
N THR A 474 1.01 -12.65 21.84
CA THR A 474 0.55 -12.43 20.46
C THR A 474 0.04 -11.00 20.24
N SER A 475 -0.67 -10.43 21.23
CA SER A 475 -1.16 -9.05 21.17
C SER A 475 -0.02 -8.03 21.23
N LEU A 476 0.95 -8.21 22.13
CA LEU A 476 2.09 -7.32 22.26
C LEU A 476 2.98 -7.33 21.00
N LEU A 477 3.20 -8.51 20.42
CA LEU A 477 3.94 -8.64 19.16
C LEU A 477 3.16 -8.07 17.96
N ALA A 478 1.83 -8.27 17.91
CA ALA A 478 0.99 -7.63 16.90
C ALA A 478 1.05 -6.10 16.99
N CYS A 479 0.99 -5.52 18.19
CA CYS A 479 1.09 -4.08 18.42
C CYS A 479 2.47 -3.53 18.02
N ALA A 480 3.54 -4.24 18.37
CA ALA A 480 4.89 -3.90 17.92
C ALA A 480 5.02 -3.93 16.38
N LEU A 481 4.46 -4.95 15.72
CA LEU A 481 4.48 -5.07 14.26
C LEU A 481 3.61 -4.01 13.57
N GLU A 482 2.46 -3.64 14.13
CA GLU A 482 1.62 -2.56 13.60
C GLU A 482 2.38 -1.23 13.58
N VAL A 483 3.16 -0.91 14.62
CA VAL A 483 4.03 0.29 14.62
C VAL A 483 5.09 0.23 13.50
N ILE A 484 5.71 -0.93 13.25
CA ILE A 484 6.64 -1.07 12.11
C ILE A 484 5.88 -0.87 10.79
N MET A 485 4.75 -1.56 10.60
CA MET A 485 4.01 -1.59 9.34
C MET A 485 3.42 -0.23 8.98
N ALA A 486 2.86 0.49 9.95
CA ALA A 486 2.40 1.87 9.77
C ALA A 486 3.56 2.83 9.42
N THR A 487 4.74 2.63 9.99
CA THR A 487 5.94 3.44 9.67
C THR A 487 6.42 3.19 8.24
N TYR A 488 6.39 1.93 7.77
CA TYR A 488 6.76 1.56 6.41
C TYR A 488 5.66 1.81 5.35
N GLY A 489 4.39 1.93 5.76
CA GLY A 489 3.26 2.27 4.86
C GLY A 489 3.27 3.74 4.39
N GLY A 490 4.08 4.59 5.01
CA GLY A 490 4.11 6.03 4.76
C GLY A 490 3.00 6.78 5.50
N SER A 491 3.19 8.10 5.66
CA SER A 491 2.30 8.95 6.48
C SER A 491 0.97 9.30 5.81
N SER A 492 0.12 8.30 5.54
CA SER A 492 -1.28 8.47 5.08
C SER A 492 -2.15 9.25 6.07
N CYS A 493 -1.65 9.51 7.28
CA CYS A 493 -2.23 10.38 8.30
C CYS A 493 -2.09 11.91 8.03
N ARG A 494 -1.50 12.33 6.88
CA ARG A 494 -1.25 13.76 6.57
C ARG A 494 -2.31 14.45 5.71
N SER A 495 -3.31 13.73 5.19
CA SER A 495 -4.46 14.32 4.51
C SER A 495 -5.72 14.09 5.35
N GLY A 496 -6.53 15.13 5.56
CA GLY A 496 -7.84 15.02 6.21
C GLY A 496 -8.91 14.37 5.33
N ALA A 497 -8.61 14.08 4.06
CA ALA A 497 -9.53 13.46 3.12
C ALA A 497 -9.34 11.94 3.03
N CYS A 498 -10.38 11.21 3.46
CA CYS A 498 -10.64 9.78 3.22
C CYS A 498 -9.62 8.77 3.77
N GLY A 499 -10.07 7.85 4.64
CA GLY A 499 -9.26 6.79 5.23
C GLY A 499 -8.97 5.64 4.27
N ALA A 500 -8.04 5.81 3.34
CA ALA A 500 -7.68 4.81 2.35
C ALA A 500 -6.60 3.83 2.85
N GLU A 501 -7.00 2.86 3.68
CA GLU A 501 -6.18 1.73 4.18
C GLU A 501 -5.41 1.03 3.06
N THR A 502 -4.11 0.76 3.24
CA THR A 502 -3.33 -0.15 2.37
C THR A 502 -3.61 -1.60 2.76
N ASP A 503 -3.41 -2.57 1.87
CA ASP A 503 -3.74 -3.98 2.14
C ASP A 503 -2.93 -4.61 3.31
N LEU A 504 -1.91 -3.90 3.80
CA LEU A 504 -1.06 -4.26 4.93
C LEU A 504 -1.33 -3.44 6.22
N SER A 505 -2.20 -2.44 6.16
CA SER A 505 -2.53 -1.59 7.31
C SER A 505 -3.55 -2.25 8.24
N PHE A 506 -3.65 -1.77 9.49
CA PHE A 506 -4.62 -2.26 10.45
C PHE A 506 -6.04 -2.35 9.84
N PRO A 507 -6.76 -3.49 9.94
CA PRO A 507 -6.52 -4.63 10.83
C PRO A 507 -5.78 -5.83 10.22
N TRP A 508 -5.00 -5.67 9.14
CA TRP A 508 -4.30 -6.78 8.46
C TRP A 508 -3.55 -7.71 9.42
N ILE A 509 -2.77 -7.15 10.37
CA ILE A 509 -1.98 -7.93 11.34
C ILE A 509 -2.83 -8.88 12.20
N LEU A 510 -4.08 -8.50 12.51
CA LEU A 510 -5.02 -9.36 13.24
C LEU A 510 -5.41 -10.58 12.40
N GLY A 511 -5.70 -10.37 11.11
CA GLY A 511 -5.99 -11.43 10.14
C GLY A 511 -4.78 -12.28 9.75
N VAL A 512 -3.55 -11.79 9.97
CA VAL A 512 -2.31 -12.57 9.84
C VAL A 512 -2.15 -13.50 11.03
N PHE A 513 -2.30 -13.01 12.28
CA PHE A 513 -2.10 -13.81 13.50
C PHE A 513 -3.34 -14.57 13.98
N GLN A 514 -4.51 -14.36 13.38
CA GLN A 514 -5.81 -14.84 13.87
C GLN A 514 -6.15 -14.32 15.28
N LEU A 515 -5.67 -13.10 15.58
CA LEU A 515 -5.85 -12.44 16.87
C LEU A 515 -7.21 -11.74 16.93
N ALA A 516 -7.95 -11.95 18.02
CA ALA A 516 -9.20 -11.23 18.26
C ALA A 516 -8.92 -9.74 18.56
N ALA A 517 -9.64 -8.85 17.88
CA ALA A 517 -9.45 -7.40 17.99
C ALA A 517 -9.62 -6.88 19.44
N TYR A 518 -10.51 -7.50 20.22
CA TYR A 518 -10.69 -7.21 21.65
C TYR A 518 -9.41 -7.43 22.46
N ASP A 519 -8.69 -8.53 22.22
CA ASP A 519 -7.47 -8.86 22.95
C ASP A 519 -6.28 -7.97 22.53
N PHE A 520 -6.24 -7.56 21.26
CA PHE A 520 -5.33 -6.50 20.80
C PHE A 520 -5.59 -5.17 21.54
N ASN A 521 -6.85 -4.75 21.67
CA ASN A 521 -7.21 -3.48 22.33
C ASN A 521 -6.67 -3.37 23.77
N LYS A 522 -6.61 -4.49 24.51
CA LYS A 522 -6.12 -4.51 25.90
C LYS A 522 -4.66 -4.05 26.03
N VAL A 523 -3.84 -4.24 24.99
CA VAL A 523 -2.40 -3.96 25.04
C VAL A 523 -2.05 -2.52 24.67
N ILE A 524 -2.90 -1.82 23.92
CA ILE A 524 -2.57 -0.53 23.27
C ILE A 524 -2.15 0.55 24.28
N GLU A 525 -2.99 0.85 25.28
CA GLU A 525 -2.68 1.87 26.30
C GLU A 525 -1.40 1.53 27.08
N SER A 526 -1.21 0.24 27.40
CA SER A 526 -0.02 -0.25 28.11
C SER A 526 1.24 -0.16 27.25
N PHE A 527 1.13 -0.41 25.94
CA PHE A 527 2.22 -0.31 24.97
C PHE A 527 2.68 1.14 24.81
N ILE A 528 1.74 2.08 24.63
CA ILE A 528 2.02 3.52 24.52
C ILE A 528 2.71 4.04 25.79
N LYS A 529 2.30 3.57 26.98
CA LYS A 529 2.93 3.93 28.26
C LYS A 529 4.32 3.32 28.47
N ALA A 530 4.58 2.14 27.90
CA ALA A 530 5.84 1.42 28.08
C ALA A 530 6.95 1.88 27.10
N GLU A 531 6.61 2.45 25.94
CA GLU A 531 7.58 2.99 24.97
C GLU A 531 7.47 4.51 24.82
N ALA A 532 8.16 5.24 25.71
CA ALA A 532 8.23 6.70 25.68
C ALA A 532 8.93 7.30 24.44
N SER A 533 9.55 6.48 23.58
CA SER A 533 10.21 6.95 22.34
C SER A 533 9.33 6.90 21.08
N LEU A 534 8.06 6.46 21.18
CA LEU A 534 7.12 6.51 20.07
C LEU A 534 6.89 7.96 19.60
N SER A 535 6.93 8.17 18.28
CA SER A 535 6.60 9.48 17.71
C SER A 535 5.12 9.81 17.87
N ARG A 536 4.77 11.10 17.90
CA ARG A 536 3.38 11.57 18.01
C ARG A 536 2.46 10.97 16.94
N ASP A 537 2.96 10.71 15.74
CA ASP A 537 2.16 10.13 14.66
C ASP A 537 2.01 8.60 14.79
N MET A 538 2.96 7.90 15.44
CA MET A 538 2.79 6.50 15.84
C MET A 538 1.76 6.35 16.97
N ILE A 539 1.77 7.25 17.95
CA ILE A 539 0.79 7.25 19.06
C ILE A 539 -0.62 7.47 18.51
N LYS A 540 -0.83 8.50 17.66
CA LYS A 540 -2.10 8.73 16.97
C LYS A 540 -2.57 7.54 16.13
N HIS A 541 -1.65 6.80 15.52
CA HIS A 541 -1.99 5.60 14.74
C HIS A 541 -2.53 4.50 15.65
N LEU A 542 -1.89 4.26 16.80
CA LEU A 542 -2.36 3.30 17.80
C LEU A 542 -3.70 3.72 18.43
N GLU A 543 -3.87 5.01 18.77
CA GLU A 543 -5.16 5.59 19.21
C GLU A 543 -6.26 5.37 18.15
N ARG A 544 -5.95 5.56 16.86
CA ARG A 544 -6.88 5.28 15.76
C ARG A 544 -7.19 3.79 15.62
N CYS A 545 -6.22 2.91 15.81
CA CYS A 545 -6.46 1.46 15.82
C CYS A 545 -7.41 1.08 16.97
N GLU A 546 -7.25 1.67 18.16
CA GLU A 546 -8.16 1.47 19.29
C GLU A 546 -9.58 1.92 18.95
N HIS A 547 -9.74 3.11 18.38
CA HIS A 547 -11.06 3.60 17.91
C HIS A 547 -11.68 2.67 16.86
N LEU A 548 -10.94 2.22 15.85
CA LEU A 548 -11.41 1.29 14.81
C LEU A 548 -11.89 -0.05 15.41
N VAL A 549 -11.21 -0.55 16.44
CA VAL A 549 -11.62 -1.75 17.18
C VAL A 549 -12.92 -1.51 17.95
N MET A 550 -12.98 -0.44 18.75
CA MET A 550 -14.13 -0.11 19.58
C MET A 550 -15.38 0.29 18.78
N GLU A 551 -15.24 0.89 17.60
CA GLU A 551 -16.38 1.34 16.79
C GLU A 551 -16.92 0.24 15.86
N SER A 552 -16.07 -0.64 15.32
CA SER A 552 -16.48 -1.59 14.27
C SER A 552 -15.88 -2.99 14.37
N ILE A 553 -14.56 -3.15 14.49
CA ILE A 553 -13.92 -4.45 14.20
C ILE A 553 -14.27 -5.51 15.24
N ALA A 554 -14.29 -5.17 16.54
CA ALA A 554 -14.65 -6.11 17.62
C ALA A 554 -16.11 -6.58 17.57
N TRP A 555 -16.96 -5.95 16.75
CA TRP A 555 -18.38 -6.29 16.60
C TRP A 555 -18.66 -7.12 15.34
N ARG A 556 -17.69 -7.30 14.45
CA ARG A 556 -17.85 -8.08 13.21
C ARG A 556 -18.13 -9.56 13.56
N GLY A 557 -19.18 -10.12 12.96
CA GLY A 557 -19.60 -11.51 13.19
C GLY A 557 -20.42 -11.79 14.45
N ILE A 558 -20.54 -10.83 15.39
CA ILE A 558 -21.38 -11.02 16.58
C ILE A 558 -22.86 -10.81 16.21
N THR A 559 -23.68 -11.85 16.37
CA THR A 559 -25.13 -11.74 16.12
C THR A 559 -25.82 -10.93 17.23
N PRO A 560 -26.95 -10.25 16.96
CA PRO A 560 -27.67 -9.47 17.98
C PRO A 560 -28.03 -10.28 19.24
N LYS A 561 -28.33 -11.58 19.07
CA LYS A 561 -28.62 -12.50 20.17
C LYS A 561 -27.39 -12.85 21.01
N ALA A 562 -26.19 -12.89 20.40
CA ALA A 562 -24.94 -13.06 21.13
C ALA A 562 -24.56 -11.80 21.92
N MET A 563 -24.79 -10.60 21.37
CA MET A 563 -24.55 -9.32 22.08
C MET A 563 -25.34 -9.21 23.39
N GLN A 564 -26.57 -9.72 23.43
CA GLN A 564 -27.42 -9.74 24.64
C GLN A 564 -26.94 -10.73 25.72
N LEU A 565 -26.25 -11.82 25.32
CA LEU A 565 -25.84 -12.89 26.23
C LEU A 565 -24.41 -12.71 26.77
N LYS A 566 -23.50 -12.16 25.96
CA LYS A 566 -22.11 -11.90 26.36
C LYS A 566 -21.48 -10.82 25.45
N PRO A 567 -21.61 -9.52 25.77
CA PRO A 567 -20.97 -8.48 24.98
C PRO A 567 -19.44 -8.57 25.08
N PRO A 568 -18.67 -8.21 24.02
CA PRO A 568 -17.22 -8.29 24.02
C PRO A 568 -16.56 -7.25 24.96
N PHE A 569 -17.25 -6.14 25.24
CA PHE A 569 -16.84 -5.12 26.19
C PHE A 569 -17.87 -4.99 27.33
N PRO A 570 -17.51 -4.41 28.50
CA PRO A 570 -18.46 -4.11 29.57
C PRO A 570 -19.65 -3.25 29.10
N LEU A 571 -20.82 -3.39 29.75
CA LEU A 571 -22.07 -2.77 29.31
C LEU A 571 -21.97 -1.25 29.08
N CYS A 572 -21.13 -0.53 29.81
CA CYS A 572 -20.91 0.92 29.59
C CYS A 572 -20.34 1.24 28.20
N TYR A 573 -19.40 0.45 27.68
CA TYR A 573 -18.87 0.59 26.32
C TYR A 573 -19.90 0.18 25.27
N PHE A 574 -20.71 -0.86 25.55
CA PHE A 574 -21.82 -1.25 24.68
C PHE A 574 -22.88 -0.14 24.57
N LEU A 575 -23.25 0.50 25.68
CA LEU A 575 -24.18 1.64 25.70
C LEU A 575 -23.61 2.83 24.92
N LEU A 576 -22.34 3.19 25.13
CA LEU A 576 -21.67 4.26 24.38
C LEU A 576 -21.64 3.97 22.87
N ALA A 577 -21.30 2.74 22.46
CA ALA A 577 -21.27 2.33 21.05
C ALA A 577 -22.67 2.31 20.41
N MET A 578 -23.72 1.92 21.16
CA MET A 578 -25.11 1.97 20.70
C MET A 578 -25.62 3.41 20.54
N GLN A 579 -25.27 4.29 21.48
CA GLN A 579 -25.62 5.71 21.44
C GLN A 579 -24.88 6.44 20.31
N ALA A 580 -23.60 6.14 20.07
CA ALA A 580 -22.85 6.64 18.92
C ALA A 580 -23.42 6.17 17.56
N ARG A 581 -24.08 5.01 17.53
CA ARG A 581 -24.81 4.49 16.35
C ARG A 581 -26.27 4.97 16.27
N GLY A 582 -26.65 5.99 17.04
CA GLY A 582 -27.96 6.64 16.96
C GLY A 582 -29.16 5.77 17.36
N ARG A 583 -28.94 4.65 18.07
CA ARG A 583 -30.03 3.75 18.47
C ARG A 583 -30.52 4.08 19.89
N PRO A 584 -31.83 4.27 20.11
CA PRO A 584 -32.36 4.41 21.46
C PRO A 584 -32.19 3.10 22.22
N VAL A 585 -31.66 3.18 23.45
CA VAL A 585 -31.60 2.05 24.37
C VAL A 585 -32.48 2.37 25.58
N THR A 586 -33.62 1.70 25.65
CA THR A 586 -34.48 1.70 26.85
C THR A 586 -33.83 0.83 27.93
N LEU A 587 -33.33 1.47 28.99
CA LEU A 587 -32.94 0.78 30.21
C LEU A 587 -34.20 0.49 31.04
N GLU A 588 -34.60 -0.77 31.16
CA GLU A 588 -35.47 -1.19 32.26
C GLU A 588 -34.66 -1.21 33.56
N GLU A 589 -35.30 -0.82 34.66
CA GLU A 589 -34.59 -0.47 35.90
C GLU A 589 -34.16 -1.70 36.71
N THR A 590 -32.85 -1.80 36.98
CA THR A 590 -32.34 -2.53 38.15
C THR A 590 -31.63 -1.53 39.07
N SER A 591 -32.09 -1.44 40.32
CA SER A 591 -31.77 -0.31 41.21
C SER A 591 -30.29 -0.23 41.65
N PRO A 592 -29.78 0.96 42.01
CA PRO A 592 -28.34 1.23 42.05
C PRO A 592 -27.64 0.78 43.34
N GLY A 593 -26.74 -0.20 43.21
CA GLY A 593 -25.71 -0.47 44.21
C GLY A 593 -24.69 0.68 44.28
N ARG A 594 -24.52 1.31 45.44
CA ARG A 594 -23.56 2.41 45.64
C ARG A 594 -22.11 1.91 45.54
N ASN A 595 -21.40 2.27 44.45
CA ASN A 595 -19.99 2.72 44.46
C ASN A 595 -19.46 3.07 43.06
N SER A 596 -20.05 4.10 42.42
CA SER A 596 -19.49 4.68 41.18
C SER A 596 -19.16 6.17 41.38
N LYS A 597 -17.89 6.43 41.72
CA LYS A 597 -17.15 7.72 41.63
C LYS A 597 -15.76 7.64 42.32
N ARG A 598 -14.82 6.87 41.76
CA ARG A 598 -13.36 6.98 42.03
C ARG A 598 -12.51 6.23 41.00
N SER A 599 -11.27 6.72 40.81
CA SER A 599 -10.17 6.15 40.01
C SER A 599 -10.40 5.88 38.51
N ALA A 600 -10.02 6.85 37.68
CA ALA A 600 -9.59 6.62 36.30
C ALA A 600 -8.14 6.08 36.23
N LEU A 601 -7.83 5.03 37.03
CA LEU A 601 -6.46 4.59 37.33
C LEU A 601 -6.33 3.07 37.53
N THR A 602 -6.88 2.22 36.64
CA THR A 602 -6.66 0.75 36.74
C THR A 602 -6.77 -0.06 35.44
N VAL A 603 -6.41 0.48 34.27
CA VAL A 603 -6.45 -0.31 33.01
C VAL A 603 -5.44 -1.46 33.00
N VAL A 604 -4.27 -1.29 33.63
CA VAL A 604 -3.26 -2.37 33.76
C VAL A 604 -3.81 -3.62 34.47
N GLY A 605 -4.79 -3.48 35.38
CA GLY A 605 -5.38 -4.63 36.09
C GLY A 605 -6.15 -5.62 35.20
N TRP A 606 -6.61 -5.19 34.02
CA TRP A 606 -7.42 -6.01 33.11
C TRP A 606 -6.60 -6.88 32.14
N LEU A 607 -5.29 -6.68 32.04
CA LEU A 607 -4.36 -7.64 31.41
C LEU A 607 -3.95 -8.78 32.36
N TRP A 608 -4.35 -8.73 33.64
CA TRP A 608 -3.85 -9.60 34.71
C TRP A 608 -4.94 -10.46 35.36
N SER A 609 -6.20 -10.33 34.91
CA SER A 609 -7.38 -11.05 35.42
C SER A 609 -7.78 -12.19 34.47
#